data_AF-A0A381WRR5-F1
#
_entry.id   AF-A0A381WRR5-F1
#
_cell.length_a   1.000
_cell.length_b   1.000
_cell.length_c   1.000
_cell.angle_alpha   90.00
_cell.angle_beta   90.00
_cell.angle_gamma   90.00
#
_symmetry.space_group_name_H-M   'P 1'
#
loop_
_entity.id
_entity.type
_entity.pdbx_description
1 polymer ?
#
loop_
_entity_poly.entity_id
_entity_poly.type
_entity_poly.pdbx_seq_one_letter_code
_entity_poly.pdbx_strand_id
1 'polypeptide(L)' 'MYMSRNFFIFLSISLLSLLLLGCEGQTPEEYNNEFETKFDQCFERAKLRCENLSSKACEEKSRQRCESFLGTKDNPIIK' A
#
# COMPACT_ATOMS: atom_id res chain seq x y z
N MET A 1 0.04 19.50 45.44
CA MET A 1 -0.68 18.31 44.95
C MET A 1 0.33 17.19 44.73
N TYR A 2 0.38 16.20 45.63
CA TYR A 2 1.17 14.99 45.40
C TYR A 2 0.37 14.08 44.47
N MET A 3 0.76 14.00 43.20
CA MET A 3 0.19 12.98 42.32
C MET A 3 0.71 11.60 42.75
N SER A 4 -0.21 10.69 43.05
CA SER A 4 0.11 9.33 43.47
C SER A 4 0.92 8.61 42.39
N ARG A 5 1.92 7.82 42.78
CA ARG A 5 2.69 6.96 41.87
C ARG A 5 1.78 6.11 40.96
N ASN A 6 0.63 5.69 41.49
CA ASN A 6 -0.36 4.92 40.73
C ASN A 6 -1.00 5.75 39.61
N PHE A 7 -1.18 7.06 39.78
CA PHE A 7 -1.72 7.95 38.74
C PHE A 7 -0.80 8.01 37.52
N PHE A 8 0.52 8.12 37.74
CA PHE A 8 1.49 8.11 36.63
C PHE A 8 1.55 6.77 35.90
N ILE A 9 1.37 5.66 36.63
CA ILE A 9 1.29 4.32 36.04
C ILE A 9 0.03 4.17 35.18
N PHE A 10 -1.13 4.60 35.69
CA PHE A 10 -2.37 4.57 34.90
C PHE A 10 -2.31 5.46 33.66
N LEU A 11 -1.75 6.67 33.79
CA LEU A 11 -1.60 7.60 32.67
C LEU A 11 -0.66 7.04 31.59
N SER A 12 0.46 6.44 31.98
CA SER A 12 1.43 5.87 31.04
C SER A 12 0.87 4.63 30.33
N ILE A 13 0.15 3.75 31.02
CA ILE A 13 -0.54 2.61 30.40
C ILE A 13 -1.61 3.09 29.41
N SER A 14 -2.41 4.10 29.78
CA SER A 14 -3.43 4.66 28.90
C SER A 14 -2.83 5.27 27.63
N LEU A 15 -1.71 5.99 27.74
CA LEU A 15 -1.02 6.57 26.58
C LEU A 15 -0.46 5.48 25.66
N LEU A 16 0.11 4.41 26.23
CA LEU A 16 0.66 3.29 25.49
C LEU A 16 -0.42 2.56 24.69
N SER A 17 -1.60 2.34 25.28
CA SER A 17 -2.74 1.72 24.59
C SER A 17 -3.23 2.56 23.40
N LEU A 18 -3.26 3.89 23.54
CA LEU A 18 -3.63 4.79 22.43
C LEU A 18 -2.59 4.78 21.30
N LEU A 19 -1.30 4.69 21.65
CA LEU A 19 -0.22 4.56 20.66
C LEU A 19 -0.26 3.22 19.91
N LEU A 20 -0.63 2.14 20.60
CA LEU A 20 -0.79 0.81 20.00
C LEU A 20 -2.02 0.72 19.09
N LEU A 21 -3.11 1.39 19.44
CA LEU A 21 -4.29 1.53 18.57
C LEU A 21 -4.00 2.36 17.31
N GLY A 22 -3.03 3.28 17.36
CA GLY A 22 -2.57 4.05 16.20
C GLY A 22 -1.70 3.27 15.21
N CYS A 23 -1.33 2.03 15.52
CA CYS A 23 -0.60 1.15 14.61
C CYS A 23 -1.58 0.39 13.70
N GLU A 24 -2.44 1.13 12.99
CA GLU A 24 -3.27 0.59 11.90
C GLU A 24 -2.42 0.54 10.61
N GLY A 25 -1.38 -0.30 10.62
CA GLY A 25 -0.67 -0.66 9.41
C GLY A 25 -1.46 -1.70 8.63
N GLN A 26 -1.50 -1.59 7.31
CA GLN A 26 -2.00 -2.67 6.47
C GLN A 26 -1.20 -3.94 6.73
N THR A 27 -1.86 -5.09 6.81
CA THR A 27 -1.15 -6.37 6.81
C THR A 27 -0.44 -6.56 5.47
N PRO A 28 0.64 -7.36 5.41
CA PRO A 28 1.31 -7.66 4.14
C PRO A 28 0.37 -8.27 3.09
N GLU A 29 -0.63 -9.03 3.52
CA GLU A 29 -1.63 -9.64 2.63
C GLU A 29 -2.59 -8.59 2.06
N GLU A 30 -3.11 -7.69 2.89
CA GLU A 30 -3.95 -6.58 2.43
C GLU A 30 -3.18 -5.66 1.47
N TYR A 31 -1.93 -5.35 1.78
CA TYR A 31 -1.07 -4.56 0.90
C TYR A 31 -0.86 -5.24 -0.46
N ASN A 32 -0.55 -6.54 -0.46
CA ASN A 32 -0.35 -7.30 -1.70
C ASN A 32 -1.62 -7.36 -2.56
N ASN A 33 -2.78 -7.61 -1.94
CA ASN A 33 -4.07 -7.62 -2.63
C ASN A 33 -4.39 -6.24 -3.22
N GLU A 34 -4.09 -5.17 -2.49
CA GLU A 34 -4.28 -3.81 -2.99
C GLU A 34 -3.35 -3.49 -4.17
N PHE A 35 -2.08 -3.89 -4.07
CA PHE A 35 -1.11 -3.72 -5.15
C PHE A 35 -1.57 -4.44 -6.43
N GLU A 36 -1.94 -5.72 -6.35
CA GLU A 36 -2.39 -6.51 -7.50
C GLU A 36 -3.64 -5.88 -8.14
N THR A 37 -4.61 -5.49 -7.31
CA THR A 37 -5.83 -4.82 -7.79
C THR A 37 -5.51 -3.52 -8.54
N LYS A 38 -4.61 -2.69 -8.00
CA LYS A 38 -4.18 -1.43 -8.63
C LYS A 38 -3.40 -1.70 -9.92
N PHE A 39 -2.57 -2.73 -9.93
CA PHE A 39 -1.79 -3.11 -11.10
C PHE A 39 -2.69 -3.56 -12.25
N ASP A 40 -3.65 -4.45 -11.98
CA ASP A 40 -4.59 -4.94 -12.99
C ASP A 40 -5.47 -3.83 -13.57
N GLN A 41 -5.97 -2.93 -12.72
CA GLN A 41 -6.72 -1.75 -13.17
C GLN A 41 -5.87 -0.83 -14.06
N CYS A 42 -4.60 -0.63 -13.69
CA CYS A 42 -3.66 0.11 -14.53
C CYS A 42 -3.45 -0.60 -15.88
N PHE A 43 -3.25 -1.91 -15.84
CA PHE A 43 -2.92 -2.72 -17.00
C PHE A 43 -4.05 -2.71 -18.03
N GLU A 44 -5.29 -2.96 -17.61
CA GLU A 44 -6.45 -2.91 -18.50
C GLU A 44 -6.68 -1.51 -19.06
N ARG A 45 -6.49 -0.45 -18.26
CA ARG A 45 -6.55 0.92 -18.76
C ARG A 45 -5.43 1.24 -19.75
N ALA A 46 -4.23 0.69 -19.56
CA ALA A 46 -3.10 0.90 -20.46
C ALA A 46 -3.31 0.19 -21.81
N LYS A 47 -3.93 -1.01 -21.79
CA LYS A 47 -4.29 -1.75 -23.01
C LYS A 47 -5.21 -0.98 -23.93
N LEU A 48 -6.11 -0.15 -23.39
CA LEU A 48 -6.99 0.73 -24.19
C LEU A 48 -6.22 1.75 -25.05
N ARG A 49 -4.91 1.96 -24.81
CA ARG A 49 -4.07 2.92 -25.54
C ARG A 49 -3.13 2.26 -26.55
N CYS A 50 -3.25 0.95 -26.74
CA CYS A 50 -2.43 0.20 -27.68
C CYS A 50 -2.98 0.31 -29.10
N GLU A 51 -2.88 1.49 -29.71
CA GLU A 51 -3.22 1.64 -31.13
C GLU A 51 -2.13 0.99 -32.00
N ASN A 52 -2.54 0.18 -32.98
CA ASN A 52 -1.69 -0.45 -34.01
C ASN A 52 -0.56 -1.37 -33.48
N LEU A 53 -0.67 -1.88 -32.25
CA LEU A 53 0.27 -2.86 -31.69
C LEU A 53 -0.30 -4.28 -31.81
N SER A 54 0.59 -5.26 -31.98
CA SER A 54 0.22 -6.66 -31.76
C SER A 54 -0.18 -6.88 -30.30
N SER A 55 -1.00 -7.90 -30.01
CA SER A 55 -1.43 -8.23 -28.63
C SER A 55 -0.24 -8.32 -27.68
N LYS A 56 0.81 -9.03 -28.08
CA LYS A 56 2.03 -9.20 -27.29
C LYS A 56 2.76 -7.88 -27.04
N ALA A 57 2.90 -7.03 -28.07
CA ALA A 57 3.55 -5.73 -27.92
C ALA A 57 2.71 -4.78 -27.04
N CYS A 58 1.39 -4.88 -27.11
CA CYS A 58 0.48 -4.14 -26.24
C CYS A 58 0.60 -4.56 -24.78
N GLU A 59 0.62 -5.87 -24.51
CA GLU A 59 0.78 -6.42 -23.15
C GLU A 59 2.11 -5.97 -22.54
N GLU A 60 3.21 -6.12 -23.28
CA GLU A 60 4.53 -5.68 -22.84
C GLU A 60 4.55 -4.18 -22.50
N LYS A 61 4.03 -3.35 -23.41
CA LYS A 61 4.00 -1.90 -23.22
C LYS A 61 3.08 -1.47 -22.06
N SER A 62 1.95 -2.14 -21.91
CA SER A 62 1.01 -1.89 -20.82
C SER A 62 1.60 -2.25 -19.46
N ARG A 63 2.29 -3.40 -19.39
CA ARG A 63 3.03 -3.84 -18.20
C ARG A 63 4.12 -2.84 -17.81
N GLN A 64 5.01 -2.50 -18.74
CA GLN A 64 6.09 -1.54 -18.50
C GLN A 64 5.56 -0.18 -18.02
N ARG A 65 4.43 0.27 -18.57
CA ARG A 65 3.80 1.51 -18.12
C ARG A 65 3.32 1.43 -16.67
N CYS A 66 2.70 0.33 -16.26
CA CYS A 66 2.22 0.16 -14.90
C CYS A 66 3.37 -0.03 -13.91
N GLU A 67 4.39 -0.82 -14.28
CA GLU A 67 5.61 -0.98 -13.47
C GLU A 67 6.33 0.35 -13.26
N SER A 68 6.37 1.24 -14.27
CA SER A 68 6.99 2.57 -14.10
C SER A 68 6.25 3.48 -13.11
N PHE A 69 4.96 3.25 -12.89
CA PHE A 69 4.12 4.11 -12.05
C PHE A 69 3.89 3.55 -10.65
N LEU A 70 3.73 2.23 -10.55
CA LEU A 70 3.41 1.50 -9.32
C LEU A 70 4.61 0.71 -8.76
N GLY A 71 5.66 0.50 -9.56
CA GLY A 71 6.72 -0.45 -9.24
C GLY A 71 6.33 -1.89 -9.58
N THR A 72 7.11 -2.83 -9.07
CA THR A 72 6.80 -4.27 -9.17
C THR A 72 6.26 -4.77 -7.84
N LYS A 73 5.70 -5.99 -7.83
CA LYS A 73 5.26 -6.63 -6.58
C LYS A 73 6.38 -6.74 -5.55
N ASP A 74 7.59 -7.04 -6.01
CA ASP A 74 8.77 -7.19 -5.15
C ASP A 74 9.41 -5.85 -4.75
N ASN A 75 9.17 -4.79 -5.54
CA ASN A 75 9.69 -3.46 -5.30
C ASN A 75 8.65 -2.40 -5.69
N PRO A 76 7.61 -2.22 -4.87
CA PRO A 76 6.55 -1.27 -5.15
C PRO A 76 7.03 0.17 -4.92
N ILE A 77 6.55 1.09 -5.75
CA ILE A 77 6.79 2.52 -5.57
C ILE A 77 5.74 3.04 -4.57
N ILE A 78 6.16 3.21 -3.33
CA ILE A 78 5.36 3.83 -2.27
C ILE A 78 5.37 5.36 -2.51
N LYS A 79 4.19 5.98 -2.63
CA LYS A 79 4.02 7.43 -2.77
C LYS A 79 3.34 8.03 -1.55
#